data_AF-A0A382CNX1-F1
#
_entry.id   AF-A0A382CNX1-F1
#
_cell.length_a   1.000
_cell.length_b   1.000
_cell.length_c   1.000
_cell.angle_alpha   90.00
_cell.angle_beta   90.00
_cell.angle_gamma   90.00
#
_symmetry.space_group_name_H-M   'P 1'
#
loop_
_entity.id
_entity.type
_entity.pdbx_description
1 polymer ?
#
loop_
_entity_poly.entity_id
_entity_poly.type
_entity_poly.pdbx_seq_one_letter_code
_entity_poly.pdbx_strand_id
1 'polypeptide(L)'
;MDPTSPRTFTWVDMVDGAADDYIESVATFTRHVHDTLTDHLFGLLRSMQGPRFGYQVDRYRHSIQSATRTLRNGEDTEMVVAALLHDVGDVVAPANHSALAAAIIKPYVSDRTHWIIRHHGVFQGYYYFHHLG
;
A
#
# COMPACT_ATOMS: atom_id res chain seq x y z
N MET A 1 28.19 -5.47 -17.45
CA MET A 1 27.38 -6.31 -16.56
C MET A 1 26.24 -5.46 -16.06
N ASP A 2 25.02 -6.00 -16.09
CA ASP A 2 23.83 -5.33 -15.59
C ASP A 2 23.97 -5.18 -14.06
N PRO A 3 24.01 -3.96 -13.50
CA PRO A 3 24.14 -3.75 -12.06
C PRO A 3 22.92 -4.21 -11.26
N THR A 4 21.83 -4.65 -11.92
CA THR A 4 20.56 -5.06 -11.29
C THR A 4 20.34 -6.56 -11.21
N SER A 5 21.20 -7.37 -11.86
CA SER A 5 21.03 -8.82 -11.88
C SER A 5 22.32 -9.48 -11.39
N PRO A 6 22.33 -10.03 -10.15
CA PRO A 6 23.45 -10.84 -9.69
C PRO A 6 23.63 -12.04 -10.62
N ARG A 7 24.76 -12.74 -10.47
CA ARG A 7 24.95 -14.01 -11.20
C ARG A 7 23.74 -14.92 -10.94
N THR A 8 23.33 -15.67 -11.95
CA THR A 8 22.30 -16.69 -11.76
C THR A 8 22.87 -17.81 -10.89
N PHE A 9 22.20 -18.12 -9.78
CA PHE A 9 22.56 -19.26 -8.95
C PHE A 9 22.32 -20.58 -9.70
N THR A 10 23.14 -21.60 -9.44
CA THR A 10 23.11 -22.88 -10.19
C THR A 10 22.13 -23.89 -9.61
N TRP A 11 21.64 -23.67 -8.38
CA TRP A 11 20.65 -24.52 -7.72
C TRP A 11 19.23 -24.15 -8.18
N VAL A 12 18.33 -25.14 -8.12
CA VAL A 12 16.89 -24.97 -8.47
C VAL A 12 16.03 -25.06 -7.21
N ASP A 13 16.35 -25.98 -6.31
CA ASP A 13 15.66 -26.13 -5.04
C ASP A 13 16.30 -25.23 -3.97
N MET A 14 15.48 -24.46 -3.26
CA MET A 14 15.92 -23.54 -2.19
C MET A 14 16.63 -24.24 -1.01
N VAL A 15 16.59 -25.57 -0.93
CA VAL A 15 17.32 -26.31 0.11
C VAL A 15 18.80 -26.47 -0.23
N ASP A 16 19.15 -26.34 -1.52
CA ASP A 16 20.52 -26.57 -2.02
C ASP A 16 21.36 -25.28 -2.06
N GLY A 17 20.78 -24.14 -1.69
CA GLY A 17 21.48 -22.86 -1.75
C GLY A 17 22.52 -22.67 -0.65
N ALA A 18 23.63 -22.00 -0.98
CA ALA A 18 24.65 -21.65 -0.01
C ALA A 18 24.25 -20.38 0.76
N ALA A 19 24.76 -20.24 1.99
CA ALA A 19 24.50 -19.05 2.82
C ALA A 19 24.87 -17.73 2.10
N ASP A 20 26.02 -17.71 1.42
CA ASP A 20 26.49 -16.53 0.70
C ASP A 20 25.57 -16.14 -0.48
N ASP A 21 24.94 -17.12 -1.14
CA ASP A 21 23.96 -16.87 -2.21
C ASP A 21 22.75 -16.10 -1.66
N TYR A 22 22.26 -16.49 -0.48
CA TYR A 22 21.13 -15.81 0.16
C TYR A 22 21.49 -14.43 0.67
N ILE A 23 22.70 -14.23 1.19
CA ILE A 23 23.19 -12.92 1.60
C ILE A 23 23.23 -11.98 0.38
N GLU A 24 23.79 -12.44 -0.74
CA GLU A 24 23.84 -11.69 -2.00
C GLU A 24 22.43 -11.37 -2.53
N SER A 25 21.54 -12.36 -2.53
CA SER A 25 20.15 -12.23 -2.98
C SER A 25 19.36 -11.21 -2.14
N VAL A 26 19.38 -11.35 -0.81
CA VAL A 26 18.65 -10.47 0.11
C VAL A 26 19.19 -9.05 0.06
N ALA A 27 20.52 -8.87 -0.02
CA ALA A 27 21.10 -7.54 -0.14
C ALA A 27 20.67 -6.82 -1.42
N THR A 28 20.62 -7.56 -2.54
CA THR A 28 20.17 -7.02 -3.83
C THR A 28 18.68 -6.71 -3.82
N PHE A 29 17.86 -7.65 -3.34
CA PHE A 29 16.41 -7.47 -3.22
C PHE A 29 16.07 -6.27 -2.34
N THR A 30 16.66 -6.17 -1.14
CA THR A 30 16.40 -5.10 -0.17
C THR A 30 16.69 -3.73 -0.77
N ARG A 31 17.81 -3.59 -1.48
CA ARG A 31 18.16 -2.35 -2.18
C ARG A 31 17.13 -2.01 -3.25
N HIS A 32 16.81 -2.97 -4.12
CA HIS A 32 15.85 -2.75 -5.20
C HIS A 32 14.46 -2.36 -4.68
N VAL A 33 13.92 -3.07 -3.68
CA VAL A 33 12.59 -2.75 -3.14
C VAL A 33 12.58 -1.42 -2.40
N HIS A 34 13.64 -1.09 -1.68
CA HIS A 34 13.77 0.22 -1.02
C HIS A 34 13.76 1.36 -2.05
N ASP A 35 14.54 1.22 -3.12
CA ASP A 35 14.68 2.26 -4.14
C ASP A 35 13.41 2.43 -5.00
N THR A 36 12.59 1.39 -5.13
CA THR A 36 11.38 1.39 -5.98
C THR A 36 10.06 1.49 -5.21
N LEU A 37 10.07 1.40 -3.88
CA LEU A 37 8.85 1.35 -3.05
C LEU A 37 7.91 2.53 -3.32
N THR A 38 8.45 3.74 -3.31
CA THR A 38 7.66 4.97 -3.49
C THR A 38 6.97 4.99 -4.85
N ASP A 39 7.66 4.58 -5.91
CA ASP A 39 7.10 4.53 -7.26
C ASP A 39 5.98 3.49 -7.38
N HIS A 40 6.13 2.32 -6.72
CA HIS A 40 5.08 1.32 -6.65
C HIS A 40 3.85 1.82 -5.89
N LEU A 41 4.03 2.50 -4.75
CA LEU A 41 2.92 3.09 -3.99
C LEU A 41 2.16 4.15 -4.80
N PHE A 42 2.88 5.04 -5.49
CA PHE A 42 2.24 6.01 -6.40
C PHE A 42 1.63 5.35 -7.63
N GLY A 43 2.18 4.21 -8.08
CA GLY A 43 1.58 3.36 -9.11
C GLY A 43 0.20 2.87 -8.69
N LEU A 44 0.09 2.27 -7.50
CA LEU A 44 -1.19 1.85 -6.91
C LEU A 44 -2.16 3.02 -6.71
N LEU A 45 -1.64 4.17 -6.25
CA LEU A 45 -2.48 5.36 -6.10
C LEU A 45 -3.08 5.78 -7.46
N ARG A 46 -2.24 5.89 -8.50
CA ARG A 46 -2.65 6.30 -9.85
C ARG A 46 -3.59 5.29 -10.52
N SER A 47 -3.44 3.99 -10.25
CA SER A 47 -4.33 2.97 -10.83
C SER A 47 -5.76 3.02 -10.28
N MET A 48 -6.02 3.80 -9.22
CA MET A 48 -7.38 4.09 -8.74
C MET A 48 -8.11 5.17 -9.58
N GLN A 49 -7.49 5.71 -10.64
CA GLN A 49 -8.18 6.56 -11.60
C GLN A 49 -9.22 5.74 -12.38
N GLY A 50 -10.43 6.29 -12.55
CA GLY A 50 -11.48 5.54 -13.23
C GLY A 50 -12.89 6.08 -13.04
N PRO A 51 -13.91 5.21 -13.07
CA PRO A 51 -15.30 5.63 -12.91
C PRO A 51 -15.56 6.18 -11.50
N ARG A 52 -16.57 7.06 -11.41
CA ARG A 52 -16.90 7.75 -10.15
C ARG A 52 -17.94 7.05 -9.28
N PHE A 53 -18.54 5.95 -9.75
CA PHE A 53 -19.56 5.18 -9.00
C PHE A 53 -20.72 6.05 -8.45
N GLY A 54 -21.12 7.09 -9.19
CA GLY A 54 -22.16 8.03 -8.74
C GLY A 54 -21.67 9.17 -7.84
N TYR A 55 -20.40 9.15 -7.39
CA TYR A 55 -19.77 10.25 -6.67
C TYR A 55 -19.28 11.37 -7.61
N GLN A 56 -18.90 12.50 -7.01
CA GLN A 56 -18.38 13.66 -7.76
C GLN A 56 -16.94 13.46 -8.25
N VAL A 57 -16.18 12.57 -7.61
CA VAL A 57 -14.77 12.28 -7.88
C VAL A 57 -14.51 10.78 -7.98
N ASP A 58 -13.41 10.39 -8.60
CA ASP A 58 -12.93 9.01 -8.60
C ASP A 58 -12.14 8.69 -7.32
N ARG A 59 -11.74 7.43 -7.16
CA ARG A 59 -11.00 6.94 -5.97
C ARG A 59 -9.63 7.59 -5.82
N TYR A 60 -8.94 7.87 -6.94
CA TYR A 60 -7.69 8.62 -6.95
C TYR A 60 -7.84 10.03 -6.34
N ARG A 61 -8.80 10.83 -6.84
CA ARG A 61 -9.03 12.18 -6.31
C ARG A 61 -9.60 12.16 -4.90
N HIS A 62 -10.44 11.20 -4.54
CA HIS A 62 -10.91 10.99 -3.17
C HIS A 62 -9.74 10.83 -2.19
N SER A 63 -8.74 10.02 -2.53
CA SER A 63 -7.54 9.81 -1.71
C SER A 63 -6.72 11.08 -1.54
N ILE A 64 -6.51 11.85 -2.62
CA ILE A 64 -5.81 13.15 -2.56
C ILE A 64 -6.59 14.16 -1.71
N GLN A 65 -7.90 14.23 -1.86
CA GLN A 65 -8.74 15.13 -1.06
C GLN A 65 -8.71 14.76 0.42
N SER A 66 -8.71 13.47 0.74
CA SER A 66 -8.61 12.96 2.11
C SER A 66 -7.29 13.40 2.74
N ALA A 67 -6.16 13.13 2.08
CA ALA A 67 -4.84 13.60 2.53
C ALA A 67 -4.76 15.12 2.66
N THR A 68 -5.32 15.87 1.71
CA THR A 68 -5.33 17.34 1.74
C THR A 68 -6.12 17.88 2.93
N ARG A 69 -7.26 17.26 3.25
CA ARG A 69 -8.07 17.63 4.43
C ARG A 69 -7.32 17.32 5.72
N THR A 70 -6.71 16.14 5.82
CA THR A 70 -5.86 15.74 6.95
C THR A 70 -4.72 16.73 7.16
N LEU A 71 -4.02 17.12 6.10
CA LEU A 71 -2.94 18.11 6.15
C LEU A 71 -3.44 19.48 6.62
N ARG A 72 -4.57 19.94 6.09
CA ARG A 72 -5.18 21.23 6.49
C ARG A 72 -5.73 21.21 7.92
N ASN A 73 -6.00 20.04 8.47
CA ASN A 73 -6.40 19.86 9.87
C ASN A 73 -5.19 19.94 10.83
N GLY A 74 -3.96 20.02 10.32
CA GLY A 74 -2.75 20.08 11.14
C GLY A 74 -2.36 18.74 11.76
N GLU A 75 -2.84 17.62 11.20
CA GLU A 75 -2.41 16.28 11.60
C GLU A 75 -0.95 16.03 11.22
N ASP A 76 -0.34 15.03 11.86
CA ASP A 76 1.03 14.63 11.55
C ASP A 76 1.18 14.01 10.15
N THR A 77 2.43 14.00 9.65
CA THR A 77 2.75 13.43 8.34
C THR A 77 2.32 11.97 8.22
N GLU A 78 2.40 11.20 9.31
CA GLU A 78 1.99 9.79 9.34
C GLU A 78 0.52 9.65 8.95
N MET A 79 -0.37 10.42 9.58
CA MET A 79 -1.80 10.42 9.30
C MET A 79 -2.11 10.98 7.91
N VAL A 80 -1.37 11.99 7.44
CA VAL A 80 -1.52 12.54 6.08
C VAL A 80 -1.21 11.46 5.03
N VAL A 81 -0.11 10.72 5.20
CA VAL A 81 0.27 9.62 4.29
C VAL A 81 -0.72 8.45 4.41
N ALA A 82 -1.14 8.10 5.61
CA ALA A 82 -2.14 7.06 5.83
C ALA A 82 -3.47 7.41 5.15
N ALA A 83 -3.92 8.66 5.23
CA ALA A 83 -5.11 9.13 4.54
C ALA A 83 -4.95 9.15 3.02
N LEU A 84 -3.74 9.41 2.49
CA LEU A 84 -3.46 9.30 1.06
C LEU A 84 -3.55 7.86 0.55
N LEU A 85 -3.13 6.90 1.37
CA LEU A 85 -3.01 5.50 0.97
C LEU A 85 -4.17 4.61 1.44
N HIS A 86 -5.15 5.14 2.17
CA HIS A 86 -6.16 4.32 2.85
C HIS A 86 -6.93 3.38 1.90
N ASP A 87 -7.23 3.82 0.69
CA ASP A 87 -8.03 3.06 -0.29
C ASP A 87 -7.18 2.25 -1.29
N VAL A 88 -5.84 2.28 -1.27
CA VAL A 88 -5.02 1.64 -2.33
C VAL A 88 -5.22 0.12 -2.46
N GLY A 89 -5.81 -0.50 -1.44
CA GLY A 89 -6.22 -1.91 -1.50
C GLY A 89 -7.34 -2.19 -2.51
N ASP A 90 -8.12 -1.19 -2.94
CA ASP A 90 -9.23 -1.35 -3.89
C ASP A 90 -8.75 -1.91 -5.25
N VAL A 91 -7.50 -1.62 -5.62
CA VAL A 91 -6.91 -1.98 -6.91
C VAL A 91 -6.81 -3.51 -7.09
N VAL A 92 -6.51 -4.23 -6.01
CA VAL A 92 -6.18 -5.66 -6.08
C VAL A 92 -7.03 -6.54 -5.15
N ALA A 93 -7.64 -5.95 -4.13
CA ALA A 93 -8.38 -6.69 -3.10
C ALA A 93 -9.60 -5.89 -2.60
N PRO A 94 -10.56 -5.52 -3.47
CA PRO A 94 -11.68 -4.63 -3.12
C PRO A 94 -12.54 -5.16 -1.96
N ALA A 95 -12.71 -6.49 -1.86
CA ALA A 95 -13.48 -7.14 -0.80
C ALA A 95 -12.90 -6.95 0.61
N ASN A 96 -11.61 -6.64 0.72
CA ASN A 96 -10.89 -6.45 1.98
C ASN A 96 -9.85 -5.33 1.87
N HIS A 97 -10.15 -4.29 1.07
CA HIS A 97 -9.20 -3.23 0.71
C HIS A 97 -8.58 -2.56 1.94
N SER A 98 -9.39 -2.31 2.98
CA SER A 98 -8.92 -1.69 4.22
C SER A 98 -7.88 -2.56 4.94
N ALA A 99 -8.06 -3.88 4.94
CA ALA A 99 -7.12 -4.79 5.56
C ALA A 99 -5.80 -4.86 4.77
N LEU A 100 -5.87 -4.83 3.43
CA LEU A 100 -4.69 -4.79 2.58
C LEU A 100 -3.92 -3.48 2.71
N ALA A 101 -4.60 -2.33 2.60
CA ALA A 101 -3.97 -1.02 2.77
C ALA A 101 -3.29 -0.90 4.15
N ALA A 102 -3.94 -1.39 5.20
CA ALA A 102 -3.36 -1.43 6.53
C ALA A 102 -2.13 -2.32 6.62
N ALA A 103 -2.09 -3.45 5.91
CA ALA A 103 -0.92 -4.33 5.87
C ALA A 103 0.27 -3.67 5.15
N ILE A 104 0.01 -2.93 4.07
CA ILE A 104 1.04 -2.18 3.31
C ILE A 104 1.72 -1.16 4.21
N ILE A 105 0.95 -0.35 4.96
CA ILE A 105 1.54 0.74 5.75
C ILE A 105 2.05 0.31 7.12
N LYS A 106 1.65 -0.88 7.62
CA LYS A 106 1.95 -1.36 8.97
C LYS A 106 3.41 -1.20 9.41
N PRO A 107 4.44 -1.47 8.57
CA PRO A 107 5.83 -1.35 9.00
C PRO A 107 6.29 0.08 9.31
N TYR A 108 5.51 1.10 8.90
CA TYR A 108 5.93 2.50 8.86
C TYR A 108 5.09 3.43 9.74
N VAL A 109 4.03 2.91 10.37
CA VAL A 109 3.05 3.74 11.10
C VAL A 109 2.81 3.20 12.50
N SER A 110 2.34 4.07 13.39
CA SER A 110 1.89 3.68 14.73
C SER A 110 0.74 2.67 14.71
N ASP A 111 0.57 1.90 15.80
CA ASP A 111 -0.55 0.98 15.97
C ASP A 111 -1.91 1.69 15.86
N ARG A 112 -1.99 2.95 16.31
CA ARG A 112 -3.19 3.79 16.18
C ARG A 112 -3.54 4.00 14.71
N THR A 113 -2.58 4.44 13.90
CA THR A 113 -2.80 4.70 12.48
C THR A 113 -3.10 3.40 11.72
N HIS A 114 -2.38 2.32 12.02
CA HIS A 114 -2.68 0.99 11.47
C HIS A 114 -4.12 0.57 11.79
N TRP A 115 -4.57 0.75 13.03
CA TRP A 115 -5.94 0.43 13.44
C TRP A 115 -6.97 1.26 12.68
N ILE A 116 -6.76 2.58 12.56
CA ILE A 116 -7.65 3.47 11.80
C ILE A 116 -7.81 2.98 10.36
N ILE A 117 -6.69 2.73 9.67
CA ILE A 117 -6.74 2.29 8.27
C ILE A 117 -7.31 0.89 8.13
N ARG A 118 -7.02 -0.04 9.05
CA ARG A 118 -7.59 -1.39 8.98
C ARG A 118 -9.12 -1.39 9.08
N HIS A 119 -9.69 -0.47 9.84
CA HIS A 119 -11.13 -0.47 10.14
C HIS A 119 -11.92 0.59 9.38
N HIS A 120 -11.28 1.41 8.52
CA HIS A 120 -11.99 2.48 7.81
C HIS A 120 -13.13 1.97 6.92
N GLY A 121 -13.01 0.77 6.32
CA GLY A 121 -14.09 0.19 5.52
C GLY A 121 -15.30 -0.23 6.36
N VAL A 122 -15.09 -0.67 7.60
CA VAL A 122 -16.18 -0.94 8.56
C VAL A 122 -16.82 0.37 9.00
N PHE A 123 -16.01 1.40 9.25
CA PHE A 123 -16.51 2.76 9.52
C PHE A 123 -17.34 3.30 8.34
N GLN A 124 -16.90 3.08 7.10
CA GLN A 124 -17.66 3.43 5.90
C GLN A 124 -18.99 2.68 5.86
N GLY A 125 -18.95 1.37 6.15
CA GLY A 125 -20.09 0.48 6.19
C GLY A 125 -21.15 0.86 7.22
N TYR A 126 -20.79 1.52 8.32
CA TYR A 126 -21.76 2.07 9.29
C TYR A 126 -22.85 2.90 8.61
N TYR A 127 -22.49 3.65 7.57
CA TYR A 127 -23.40 4.56 6.87
C TYR A 127 -24.29 3.88 5.83
N TYR A 128 -23.98 2.67 5.35
CA TYR A 128 -24.78 2.07 4.26
C TYR A 128 -24.97 0.55 4.29
N PHE A 129 -24.25 -0.23 5.12
CA PHE A 129 -24.44 -1.69 5.17
C PHE A 129 -25.89 -2.07 5.49
N HIS A 130 -26.56 -1.29 6.35
CA HIS A 130 -27.97 -1.48 6.68
C HIS A 130 -28.94 -1.20 5.51
N HIS A 131 -28.48 -0.59 4.42
CA HIS A 131 -29.26 -0.44 3.18
C HIS A 131 -29.05 -1.61 2.20
N LEU A 132 -28.06 -2.48 2.43
CA LEU A 132 -27.68 -3.56 1.51
C LEU A 132 -28.28 -4.94 1.84
N GLY A 133 -28.89 -5.09 3.03
CA GLY A 133 -29.52 -6.35 3.47
C GLY A 133 -28.53 -7.27 4.15
#